data_AF-A0A529HXY3-F1
#
_entry.id   AF-A0A529HXY3-F1
#
_cell.length_a   1.000
_cell.length_b   1.000
_cell.length_c   1.000
_cell.angle_alpha   90.00
_cell.angle_beta   90.00
_cell.angle_gamma   90.00
#
_symmetry.space_group_name_H-M   'P 1'
#
loop_
_entity.id
_entity.type
_entity.pdbx_description
1 polymer ?
#
loop_
_entity_poly.entity_id
_entity_poly.type
_entity_poly.pdbx_seq_one_letter_code
_entity_poly.pdbx_strand_id
1 'polypeptide(L)'
;MTHGRLSDGTLRSLPNQVSVPAYDRDDIAPGIVHLGVGAFHRAHQAAYVDDCLAAGERDWGIVGVSLRSADTRDALAPQDGLYALA
;
A
#
# COMPACT_ATOMS: atom_id res chain seq x y z
N MET A 1 6.89 -10.47 -22.12
CA MET A 1 7.73 -9.93 -21.03
C MET A 1 7.02 -10.26 -19.74
N THR A 2 7.64 -10.98 -18.81
CA THR A 2 7.06 -11.18 -17.48
C THR A 2 7.00 -9.81 -16.82
N HIS A 3 5.81 -9.21 -16.73
CA HIS A 3 5.63 -8.02 -15.90
C HIS A 3 6.08 -8.40 -14.50
N GLY A 4 7.12 -7.74 -14.01
CA GLY A 4 7.60 -7.93 -12.64
C GLY A 4 6.45 -7.71 -11.67
N ARG A 5 6.50 -8.39 -10.52
CA ARG A 5 5.52 -8.15 -9.45
C ARG A 5 5.59 -6.68 -9.03
N LEU A 6 4.42 -6.06 -8.80
CA LEU A 6 4.34 -4.70 -8.24
C LEU A 6 5.22 -4.62 -6.99
N SER A 7 6.02 -3.56 -6.91
CA SER A 7 7.05 -3.30 -5.88
C SER A 7 7.60 -1.89 -6.12
N ASP A 8 8.32 -1.32 -5.16
CA ASP A 8 8.95 -0.01 -5.32
C ASP A 8 9.88 0.04 -6.54
N GLY A 9 10.62 -1.05 -6.77
CA GLY A 9 11.53 -1.17 -7.91
C GLY A 9 10.83 -1.19 -9.28
N THR A 10 9.52 -1.46 -9.32
CA THR A 10 8.75 -1.56 -10.57
C THR A 10 7.82 -0.37 -10.84
N LEU A 11 7.60 0.52 -9.87
CA LEU A 11 6.70 1.68 -10.00
C LEU A 11 7.00 2.54 -11.24
N ARG A 12 8.29 2.78 -11.52
CA ARG A 12 8.74 3.59 -12.69
C ARG A 12 8.48 2.94 -14.05
N SER A 13 8.12 1.66 -14.08
CA SER A 13 7.87 0.88 -15.30
C SER A 13 6.38 0.64 -15.57
N LEU A 14 5.50 1.14 -14.71
CA LEU A 14 4.05 1.00 -14.87
C LEU A 14 3.53 1.83 -16.06
N PRO A 15 2.43 1.40 -16.70
CA PRO A 15 1.77 2.21 -17.72
C PRO A 15 1.35 3.58 -17.17
N ASN A 16 1.47 4.64 -17.97
CA ASN A 16 1.15 6.02 -17.57
C ASN A 16 -0.30 6.24 -17.09
N GLN A 17 -1.19 5.28 -17.31
CA GLN A 17 -2.59 5.31 -16.88
C GLN A 17 -2.75 4.90 -15.41
N VAL A 18 -1.75 4.24 -14.82
CA VAL A 18 -1.78 3.79 -13.44
C VAL A 18 -1.28 4.92 -12.56
N SER A 19 -2.12 5.38 -11.64
CA SER A 19 -1.71 6.32 -10.60
C SER A 19 -0.81 5.61 -9.60
N VAL A 20 0.23 6.30 -9.14
CA VAL A 20 1.18 5.82 -8.13
C VAL A 20 1.22 6.83 -6.97
N PRO A 21 1.62 6.42 -5.75
CA PRO A 21 1.74 7.34 -4.62
C PRO A 21 2.52 8.60 -4.98
N ALA A 22 1.95 9.77 -4.68
CA ALA A 22 2.54 11.08 -5.01
C ALA A 22 3.50 11.61 -3.93
N TYR A 23 3.82 10.78 -2.94
CA TYR A 23 4.66 11.08 -1.78
C TYR A 23 5.81 10.08 -1.70
N ASP A 24 6.88 10.48 -1.00
CA ASP A 24 7.98 9.56 -0.69
C ASP A 24 7.54 8.60 0.42
N ARG A 25 7.47 7.32 0.08
CA ARG A 25 7.00 6.28 0.99
C ARG A 25 7.99 6.01 2.14
N ASP A 26 9.27 6.31 1.93
CA ASP A 26 10.31 6.16 2.96
C ASP A 26 10.22 7.24 4.05
N ASP A 27 9.48 8.33 3.80
CA ASP A 27 9.28 9.45 4.72
C ASP A 27 7.95 9.36 5.52
N ILE A 28 7.25 8.21 5.44
CA ILE A 28 5.98 7.99 6.14
C ILE A 28 6.21 7.19 7.41
N ALA A 29 5.87 7.79 8.55
CA ALA A 29 5.88 7.15 9.85
C ALA A 29 4.57 6.39 10.10
N PRO A 30 4.63 5.18 10.71
CA PRO A 30 3.42 4.48 11.13
C PRO A 30 2.70 5.20 12.27
N GLY A 31 1.39 5.40 12.14
CA GLY A 31 0.53 5.90 13.22
C GLY A 31 -0.80 5.15 13.38
N ILE A 32 -1.09 4.20 12.49
CA ILE A 32 -2.32 3.41 12.51
C ILE A 32 -1.96 1.91 12.54
N VAL A 33 -2.53 1.16 13.48
CA VAL A 33 -2.53 -0.31 13.44
C VAL A 33 -3.90 -0.79 12.98
N HIS A 34 -3.95 -1.54 11.89
CA HIS A 34 -5.19 -2.11 11.38
C HIS A 34 -5.26 -3.62 11.62
N LEU A 35 -6.27 -4.08 12.36
CA LEU A 35 -6.48 -5.49 12.67
C LEU A 35 -7.45 -6.13 11.66
N GLY A 36 -6.91 -6.90 10.73
CA GLY A 36 -7.67 -7.61 9.69
C GLY A 36 -7.57 -6.92 8.33
N VAL A 37 -6.51 -7.23 7.57
CA VAL A 37 -6.20 -6.62 6.26
C VAL A 37 -7.07 -7.20 5.14
N GLY A 38 -8.38 -6.96 5.20
CA GLY A 38 -9.36 -7.43 4.22
C GLY A 38 -9.44 -6.55 2.97
N ALA A 39 -10.25 -6.98 1.99
CA ALA A 39 -10.52 -6.20 0.78
C ALA A 39 -11.16 -4.84 1.10
N PHE A 40 -12.13 -4.81 2.04
CA PHE A 40 -12.78 -3.57 2.46
C PHE A 40 -11.80 -2.55 3.04
N HIS A 41 -10.87 -2.99 3.88
CA HIS A 41 -9.86 -2.11 4.44
C HIS A 41 -9.01 -1.44 3.37
N ARG A 42 -8.48 -2.25 2.44
CA ARG A 42 -7.65 -1.79 1.34
C ARG A 42 -8.40 -0.88 0.36
N ALA A 43 -9.68 -1.12 0.14
CA ALA A 43 -10.50 -0.32 -0.78
C ALA A 43 -11.09 0.95 -0.15
N HIS A 44 -11.08 1.07 1.19
CA HIS A 44 -11.74 2.17 1.89
C HIS A 44 -10.79 2.93 2.81
N GLN A 45 -10.42 2.38 3.97
CA GLN A 45 -9.62 3.14 4.94
C GLN A 45 -8.22 3.44 4.40
N ALA A 46 -7.56 2.45 3.78
CA ALA A 46 -6.23 2.66 3.21
C ALA A 46 -6.24 3.65 2.03
N ALA A 47 -7.32 3.68 1.23
CA ALA A 47 -7.46 4.63 0.13
C ALA A 47 -7.53 6.09 0.65
N TYR A 48 -8.34 6.36 1.68
CA TYR A 48 -8.39 7.70 2.27
C TYR A 48 -7.11 8.09 2.99
N VAL A 49 -6.42 7.13 3.61
CA VAL A 49 -5.09 7.40 4.19
C VAL A 49 -4.09 7.76 3.09
N ASP A 50 -4.08 7.03 1.96
CA ASP A 50 -3.22 7.36 0.80
C ASP A 50 -3.47 8.80 0.30
N ASP A 51 -4.72 9.23 0.19
CA ASP A 51 -5.09 10.62 -0.14
C ASP A 51 -4.55 11.63 0.90
N CYS A 52 -4.64 11.33 2.19
CA CYS A 52 -4.08 12.18 3.25
C CYS A 52 -2.55 12.27 3.17
N LEU A 53 -1.86 11.16 2.91
CA LEU A 53 -0.40 11.15 2.75
C LEU A 53 0.00 11.97 1.51
N ALA A 54 -0.75 11.85 0.41
CA ALA A 54 -0.56 12.70 -0.78
C ALA A 54 -0.82 14.19 -0.52
N ALA A 55 -1.68 14.52 0.46
CA ALA A 55 -1.93 15.89 0.92
C ALA A 55 -0.87 16.42 1.90
N GLY A 56 0.11 15.60 2.30
CA GLY A 56 1.26 16.00 3.12
C GLY A 56 1.27 15.48 4.55
N GLU A 57 0.29 14.66 4.95
CA GLU A 57 0.37 13.93 6.22
C GLU A 57 1.53 12.93 6.18
N ARG A 58 2.24 12.77 7.29
CA ARG A 58 3.43 11.90 7.37
C ARG A 58 3.33 10.81 8.43
N ASP A 59 2.48 11.01 9.43
CA ASP A 59 2.43 10.13 10.61
C ASP A 59 1.27 9.15 10.57
N TRP A 60 0.60 8.99 9.42
CA TRP A 60 -0.62 8.18 9.28
C TRP A 60 -0.37 6.84 8.57
N GLY A 61 0.89 6.40 8.46
CA GLY A 61 1.23 5.10 7.89
C GLY A 61 0.49 3.95 8.59
N ILE A 62 0.07 2.96 7.80
CA ILE A 62 -0.70 1.81 8.29
C ILE A 62 0.20 0.60 8.48
N VAL A 63 0.21 0.03 9.68
CA VAL A 63 0.70 -1.33 9.95
C VAL A 63 -0.48 -2.29 9.92
N GLY A 64 -0.54 -3.12 8.88
CA GLY A 64 -1.54 -4.17 8.75
C GLY A 64 -1.19 -5.41 9.57
N VAL A 65 -2.12 -5.89 10.39
CA VAL A 65 -1.97 -7.10 11.19
C VAL A 65 -3.08 -8.10 10.86
N SER A 66 -2.69 -9.32 10.48
CA SER A 66 -3.62 -10.44 10.30
C SER A 66 -3.51 -11.41 11.47
N LEU A 67 -4.62 -11.60 12.20
CA LEU A 67 -4.66 -12.46 13.38
C LEU A 67 -4.99 -13.94 13.06
N ARG A 68 -5.52 -14.21 11.86
CA ARG A 68 -6.04 -15.54 11.49
C ARG A 68 -5.16 -16.30 10.49
N SER A 69 -4.61 -15.63 9.48
CA SER A 69 -3.72 -16.24 8.49
C SER A 69 -2.67 -15.24 8.01
N ALA A 70 -1.54 -15.76 7.54
CA ALA A 70 -0.45 -14.96 6.97
C ALA A 70 -0.66 -14.63 5.48
N ASP A 71 -1.66 -15.21 4.81
CA ASP A 71 -1.76 -15.18 3.34
C ASP A 71 -1.75 -13.77 2.75
N THR A 72 -2.46 -12.82 3.39
CA THR A 72 -2.45 -11.43 2.92
C THR A 72 -1.08 -10.76 3.12
N ARG A 73 -0.41 -11.04 4.24
CA ARG A 73 0.96 -10.55 4.48
C ARG A 73 1.91 -11.14 3.44
N ASP A 74 1.82 -12.44 3.18
CA ASP A 74 2.66 -13.14 2.19
C ASP A 74 2.39 -12.67 0.75
N ALA A 75 1.15 -12.24 0.47
CA ALA A 75 0.78 -11.63 -0.80
C ALA A 75 1.30 -10.19 -0.96
N LEU A 76 1.37 -9.39 0.11
CA LEU A 76 1.76 -7.98 0.05
C LEU A 76 3.26 -7.73 0.31
N ALA A 77 3.90 -8.53 1.16
CA ALA A 77 5.30 -8.34 1.57
C ALA A 77 6.30 -8.28 0.39
N PRO A 78 6.29 -9.21 -0.57
CA PRO A 78 7.13 -9.13 -1.78
C PRO A 78 6.73 -8.01 -2.76
N GLN A 79 5.73 -7.20 -2.42
CA GLN A 79 5.32 -5.99 -3.14
C GLN A 79 5.63 -4.72 -2.36
N ASP A 80 6.45 -4.81 -1.31
CA ASP A 80 6.76 -3.70 -0.41
C ASP A 80 5.50 -3.08 0.23
N GLY A 81 4.42 -3.88 0.39
CA GLY A 81 3.13 -3.41 0.89
C GLY A 81 2.21 -2.78 -0.15
N LEU A 82 2.65 -2.61 -1.40
CA LEU A 82 1.85 -2.06 -2.50
C LEU A 82 0.79 -3.05 -2.99
N TYR A 83 -0.32 -2.52 -3.49
CA TYR A 83 -1.35 -3.26 -4.22
C TYR A 83 -2.07 -2.32 -5.20
N ALA A 84 -2.77 -2.89 -6.19
CA ALA A 84 -3.60 -2.12 -7.10
C ALA A 84 -5.04 -2.02 -6.59
N LEU A 85 -5.64 -0.84 -6.69
CA LEU A 85 -7.05 -0.57 -6.50
C LEU A 85 -7.69 -0.32 -7.87
N ALA A 86 -8.83 -0.95 -8.14
CA ALA A 86 -9.53 -0.90 -9.43
C ALA A 86 -11.01 -0.56 -9.23
#